data_AF-A0A428YYC8-F1
#
_entry.id   AF-A0A428YYC8-F1
#
_cell.length_a   1.000
_cell.length_b   1.000
_cell.length_c   1.000
_cell.angle_alpha   90.00
_cell.angle_beta   90.00
_cell.angle_gamma   90.00
#
_symmetry.space_group_name_H-M   'P 1'
#
loop_
_entity.id
_entity.type
_entity.pdbx_description
1 polymer ?
#
loop_
_entity_poly.entity_id
_entity_poly.type
_entity_poly.pdbx_seq_one_letter_code
_entity_poly.pdbx_strand_id
1 'polypeptide(L)'
;MTALPHEPMGEASAPTTSHLQSTLDLARRLMSLHDVGKMASELEALLGSEIVPAGAAGNLRSLGHARKVSVSLPEGLTAAVQQRVGKGEFSRYVTEAVARQLELDLLAELSELLDAEHGPIPEEYLAEAGAAWPDVE
;
A
#
# COMPACT_ATOMS: atom_id res chain seq x y z
N MET A 1 36.09 3.06 -24.77
CA MET A 1 35.23 4.09 -24.16
C MET A 1 34.63 4.88 -25.30
N THR A 2 33.40 4.57 -25.67
CA THR A 2 32.64 5.36 -26.64
C THR A 2 31.22 5.42 -26.08
N ALA A 3 30.91 6.51 -25.39
CA ALA A 3 29.56 6.78 -24.92
C ALA A 3 28.68 7.09 -26.13
N LEU A 4 27.59 6.33 -26.29
CA LEU A 4 26.53 6.66 -27.23
C LEU A 4 25.73 7.85 -26.66
N PRO A 5 25.35 8.84 -27.48
CA PRO A 5 24.49 9.92 -27.06
C PRO A 5 23.05 9.39 -26.90
N HIS A 6 22.49 9.46 -25.70
CA HIS A 6 21.06 9.26 -25.49
C HIS A 6 20.30 10.41 -26.15
N GLU A 7 19.49 10.10 -27.16
CA GLU A 7 18.46 11.02 -27.66
C GLU A 7 17.38 11.21 -26.59
N PRO A 8 16.89 12.44 -26.35
CA PRO A 8 15.80 12.66 -25.42
C PRO A 8 14.49 12.10 -26.01
N MET A 9 14.07 10.95 -25.50
CA MET A 9 12.76 10.37 -25.77
C MET A 9 11.66 11.29 -25.26
N GLY A 10 10.71 11.61 -26.14
CA GLY A 10 9.31 11.95 -25.85
C GLY A 10 9.08 13.11 -24.90
N GLU A 11 8.51 14.20 -25.41
CA GLU A 11 7.79 15.19 -24.58
C GLU A 11 6.69 14.46 -23.79
N ALA A 12 7.03 14.01 -22.57
CA ALA A 12 6.06 13.65 -21.56
C ALA A 12 5.23 14.90 -21.31
N SER A 13 3.99 14.87 -21.80
CA SER A 13 3.02 15.94 -21.60
C SER A 13 2.94 16.20 -20.10
N ALA A 14 3.42 17.37 -19.65
CA ALA A 14 3.59 17.65 -18.24
C ALA A 14 2.27 17.38 -17.49
N PRO A 15 2.29 16.61 -16.39
CA PRO A 15 1.07 16.26 -15.68
C PRO A 15 0.38 17.54 -15.20
N THR A 16 -0.93 17.62 -15.41
CA THR A 16 -1.71 18.77 -14.93
C THR A 16 -1.63 18.77 -13.40
N THR A 17 -1.45 19.92 -12.76
CA THR A 17 -1.26 20.05 -11.30
C THR A 17 -2.34 19.31 -10.47
N SER A 18 -3.56 19.19 -11.00
CA SER A 18 -4.66 18.44 -10.40
C SER A 18 -4.47 16.91 -10.38
N HIS A 19 -3.76 16.35 -11.36
CA HIS A 19 -3.53 14.91 -11.44
C HIS A 19 -2.49 14.48 -10.38
N LEU A 20 -1.37 15.21 -10.28
CA LEU A 20 -0.35 15.01 -9.25
C LEU A 20 -0.91 15.10 -7.82
N GLN A 21 -1.84 16.02 -7.57
CA GLN A 21 -2.52 16.14 -6.27
C GLN A 21 -3.37 14.90 -5.97
N SER A 22 -4.01 14.31 -6.99
CA SER A 22 -4.84 13.11 -6.84
C SER A 22 -3.98 11.89 -6.49
N THR A 23 -2.83 11.71 -7.16
CA THR A 23 -1.84 10.66 -6.86
C THR A 23 -1.32 10.79 -5.42
N LEU A 24 -0.95 12.00 -5.01
CA LEU A 24 -0.48 12.31 -3.65
C LEU A 24 -1.54 12.03 -2.57
N ASP A 25 -2.79 12.40 -2.81
CA ASP A 25 -3.88 12.17 -1.86
C ASP A 25 -4.20 10.68 -1.72
N LEU A 26 -4.11 9.91 -2.81
CA LEU A 26 -4.33 8.47 -2.78
C LEU A 26 -3.20 7.74 -2.06
N ALA A 27 -1.94 8.09 -2.37
CA ALA A 27 -0.78 7.60 -1.64
C ALA A 27 -0.89 7.91 -0.13
N ARG A 28 -1.32 9.13 0.23
CA ARG A 28 -1.53 9.51 1.63
C ARG A 28 -2.63 8.67 2.31
N ARG A 29 -3.74 8.36 1.62
CA ARG A 29 -4.81 7.49 2.15
C ARG A 29 -4.29 6.08 2.39
N LEU A 30 -3.55 5.51 1.44
CA LEU A 30 -2.95 4.19 1.57
C LEU A 30 -1.95 4.13 2.73
N MET A 31 -1.10 5.14 2.85
CA MET A 31 -0.17 5.29 3.97
C MET A 31 -0.89 5.46 5.32
N SER A 32 -2.11 6.01 5.33
CA SER A 32 -2.90 6.18 6.57
C SER A 32 -3.66 4.92 6.99
N LEU A 33 -3.90 3.97 6.07
CA LEU A 33 -4.47 2.65 6.40
C LEU A 33 -3.45 1.74 7.07
N HIS A 34 -2.17 1.93 6.72
CA HIS A 34 -1.08 1.40 7.52
C HIS A 34 -0.94 2.26 8.77
N ASP A 35 -1.09 1.65 9.95
CA ASP A 35 -0.56 2.24 11.16
C ASP A 35 0.96 2.39 10.92
N VAL A 36 1.40 3.63 10.66
CA VAL A 36 2.80 4.02 10.42
C VAL A 36 3.73 3.42 11.47
N GLY A 37 3.20 3.04 12.64
CA GLY A 37 3.90 2.28 13.66
C GLY A 37 4.63 1.01 13.16
N LYS A 38 4.03 0.20 12.27
CA LYS A 38 4.67 -1.07 11.87
C LYS A 38 5.85 -0.87 10.92
N MET A 39 5.65 -0.10 9.84
CA MET A 39 6.73 0.23 8.90
C MET A 39 7.81 1.08 9.56
N ALA A 40 7.43 2.02 10.44
CA ALA A 40 8.41 2.78 11.22
C ALA A 40 9.21 1.89 12.17
N SER A 41 8.60 0.87 12.81
CA SER A 41 9.34 -0.05 13.68
C SER A 41 10.32 -0.97 12.92
N GLU A 42 9.95 -1.39 11.71
CA GLU A 42 10.84 -2.18 10.85
C GLU A 42 11.96 -1.30 10.26
N LEU A 43 11.67 -0.06 9.84
CA LEU A 43 12.67 0.91 9.40
C LEU A 43 13.62 1.32 10.53
N GLU A 44 13.10 1.51 11.76
CA GLU A 44 13.88 1.88 12.94
C GLU A 44 14.86 0.77 13.34
N ALA A 45 14.45 -0.50 13.21
CA ALA A 45 15.33 -1.66 13.41
C ALA A 45 16.44 -1.76 12.35
N LEU A 46 16.19 -1.30 11.12
CA LEU A 46 17.13 -1.35 10.00
C LEU A 46 18.07 -0.13 9.91
N LEU A 47 17.62 1.06 10.33
CA LEU A 47 18.30 2.33 10.08
C LEU A 47 18.81 3.05 11.34
N GLY A 48 18.50 2.54 12.53
CA GLY A 48 18.97 3.12 13.80
C GLY A 48 18.21 4.38 14.22
N SER A 49 18.21 4.65 15.52
CA SER A 49 17.31 5.57 16.25
C SER A 49 17.56 7.07 16.04
N GLU A 50 18.26 7.50 14.98
CA GLU A 50 18.55 8.93 14.76
C GLU A 50 17.60 9.65 13.78
N ILE A 51 16.68 8.92 13.12
CA ILE A 51 15.79 9.51 12.08
C ILE A 51 14.29 9.32 12.35
N VAL A 52 13.87 8.42 13.25
CA VAL A 52 12.44 8.11 13.48
C VAL A 52 11.99 8.55 14.88
N PRO A 53 10.90 9.33 15.03
CA PRO A 53 10.44 9.80 16.32
C PRO A 53 9.82 8.67 17.15
N ALA A 54 10.21 8.60 18.43
CA ALA A 54 9.78 7.61 19.39
C ALA A 54 8.25 7.61 19.58
N GLY A 55 7.60 6.51 19.17
CA GLY A 55 6.15 6.31 19.35
C GLY A 55 5.52 5.21 18.49
N ALA A 56 6.29 4.49 17.67
CA ALA A 56 5.81 3.57 16.65
C ALA A 56 5.40 2.16 17.15
N ALA A 57 5.51 1.86 18.44
CA ALA A 57 5.18 0.53 18.98
C ALA A 57 3.78 0.49 19.61
N GLY A 58 2.77 0.63 18.75
CA GLY A 58 1.38 0.31 19.06
C GLY A 58 0.42 1.39 18.61
N ASN A 59 -0.50 1.08 17.71
CA ASN A 59 -1.88 0.79 18.06
C ASN A 59 -2.75 0.64 16.80
N LEU A 60 -3.23 -0.60 16.54
CA LEU A 60 -4.56 -0.79 15.92
C LEU A 60 -5.67 -0.06 16.72
N ARG A 61 -5.37 0.43 17.93
CA ARG A 61 -6.21 1.35 18.72
C ARG A 61 -6.22 2.80 18.23
N SER A 62 -5.47 3.18 17.19
CA SER A 62 -5.41 4.57 16.70
C SER A 62 -6.32 4.86 15.49
N LEU A 63 -7.14 3.91 15.04
CA LEU A 63 -8.21 4.18 14.05
C LEU A 63 -9.44 4.87 14.67
N GLY A 64 -9.33 5.38 15.90
CA GLY A 64 -10.43 5.97 16.66
C GLY A 64 -11.36 4.91 17.26
N HIS A 65 -12.47 5.38 17.84
CA HIS A 65 -13.45 4.49 18.45
C HIS A 65 -14.18 3.67 17.40
N ALA A 66 -14.28 2.35 17.61
CA ALA A 66 -15.05 1.46 16.76
C ALA A 66 -16.53 1.90 16.75
N ARG A 67 -17.04 2.27 15.56
CA ARG A 67 -18.46 2.51 15.34
C ARG A 67 -19.13 1.21 14.94
N LYS A 68 -20.20 0.83 15.63
CA LYS A 68 -21.02 -0.32 15.23
C LYS A 68 -21.73 -0.02 13.92
N VAL A 69 -21.50 -0.85 12.91
CA VAL A 69 -22.19 -0.85 11.62
C VAL A 69 -22.84 -2.23 11.46
N SER A 70 -24.11 -2.26 11.05
CA SER A 70 -24.85 -3.51 10.84
C SER A 70 -24.85 -3.89 9.36
N VAL A 71 -24.41 -5.10 9.05
CA VAL A 71 -24.42 -5.69 7.70
C VAL A 71 -24.98 -7.11 7.76
N SER A 72 -25.67 -7.54 6.70
CA SER A 72 -26.13 -8.92 6.57
C SER A 72 -25.12 -9.72 5.77
N LEU A 73 -24.75 -10.91 6.26
CA LEU A 73 -23.80 -11.81 5.62
C LEU A 73 -24.44 -13.19 5.41
N PRO A 74 -24.07 -13.93 4.36
CA PRO A 74 -24.52 -15.31 4.16
C PRO A 74 -24.17 -16.17 5.38
N GLU A 75 -25.12 -17.00 5.83
CA GLU A 75 -24.95 -17.85 7.02
C GLU A 75 -23.76 -18.81 6.89
N GLY A 76 -23.56 -19.40 5.70
CA GLY A 76 -22.40 -20.26 5.45
C GLY A 76 -21.06 -19.52 5.61
N LEU A 77 -21.01 -18.23 5.25
CA LEU A 77 -19.80 -17.43 5.38
C LEU A 77 -19.52 -17.09 6.85
N THR A 78 -20.54 -16.70 7.62
CA THR A 78 -20.37 -16.38 9.04
C THR A 78 -19.92 -17.60 9.83
N ALA A 79 -20.48 -18.77 9.52
CA ALA A 79 -20.07 -20.04 10.11
C ALA A 79 -18.62 -20.41 9.74
N ALA A 80 -18.23 -20.28 8.47
CA ALA A 80 -16.87 -20.57 8.02
C ALA A 80 -15.82 -19.68 8.70
N VAL A 81 -16.11 -18.38 8.82
CA VAL A 81 -15.22 -17.44 9.54
C VAL A 81 -15.12 -17.82 11.01
N GLN A 82 -16.25 -18.06 11.70
CA GLN A 82 -16.24 -18.46 13.11
C GLN A 82 -15.46 -19.75 13.36
N GLN A 83 -15.57 -20.73 12.47
CA GLN A 83 -14.78 -21.96 12.54
C GLN A 83 -13.28 -21.69 12.38
N ARG A 84 -12.91 -20.75 11.51
CA ARG A 84 -11.51 -20.38 11.25
C ARG A 84 -10.86 -19.62 12.40
N VAL A 85 -11.56 -18.64 12.97
CA VAL A 85 -10.96 -17.67 13.93
C VAL A 85 -11.30 -17.95 15.39
N GLY A 86 -12.31 -18.76 15.65
CA GLY A 86 -12.78 -19.06 17.00
C GLY A 86 -13.72 -17.99 17.59
N LYS A 87 -14.05 -18.17 18.87
CA LYS A 87 -15.01 -17.30 19.58
C LYS A 87 -14.38 -15.94 19.90
N GLY A 88 -15.14 -14.86 19.73
CA GLY A 88 -14.71 -13.49 20.06
C GLY A 88 -13.89 -12.81 18.97
N GLU A 89 -13.29 -13.56 18.04
CA GLU A 89 -12.36 -13.03 17.04
C GLU A 89 -13.03 -12.57 15.74
N PHE A 90 -14.35 -12.79 15.59
CA PHE A 90 -15.08 -12.48 14.36
C PHE A 90 -14.97 -11.00 13.96
N SER A 91 -15.14 -10.08 14.92
CA SER A 91 -15.04 -8.64 14.63
C SER A 91 -13.64 -8.26 14.19
N ARG A 92 -12.60 -8.80 14.83
CA ARG A 92 -11.20 -8.51 14.46
C ARG A 92 -10.90 -9.00 13.06
N TYR A 93 -11.30 -10.23 12.74
CA TYR A 93 -11.13 -10.80 11.41
C TYR A 93 -11.77 -9.94 10.32
N VAL A 94 -13.02 -9.51 10.54
CA VAL A 94 -13.72 -8.64 9.57
C VAL A 94 -13.03 -7.29 9.44
N THR A 95 -12.60 -6.67 10.54
CA THR A 95 -11.87 -5.40 10.50
C THR A 95 -10.56 -5.54 9.72
N GLU A 96 -9.76 -6.55 9.99
CA GLU A 96 -8.49 -6.80 9.29
C GLU A 96 -8.72 -7.10 7.80
N ALA A 97 -9.72 -7.92 7.48
CA ALA A 97 -10.06 -8.27 6.10
C ALA A 97 -10.53 -7.05 5.29
N VAL A 98 -11.40 -6.21 5.86
CA VAL A 98 -11.89 -5.00 5.20
C VAL A 98 -10.77 -3.97 5.03
N ALA A 99 -9.91 -3.80 6.04
CA ALA A 99 -8.77 -2.89 5.94
C ALA A 99 -7.81 -3.32 4.82
N ARG A 100 -7.49 -4.62 4.74
CA ARG A 100 -6.63 -5.15 3.68
C ARG A 100 -7.28 -5.06 2.30
N GLN A 101 -8.59 -5.28 2.19
CA GLN A 101 -9.27 -5.11 0.91
C GLN A 101 -9.20 -3.65 0.45
N LEU A 102 -9.49 -2.70 1.34
CA LEU A 102 -9.43 -1.28 1.01
C LEU A 102 -8.01 -0.84 0.62
N GLU A 103 -6.99 -1.39 1.26
CA GLU A 103 -5.59 -1.18 0.87
C GLU A 103 -5.33 -1.64 -0.57
N LEU A 104 -5.78 -2.85 -0.93
CA LEU A 104 -5.63 -3.40 -2.28
C LEU A 104 -6.40 -2.58 -3.32
N ASP A 105 -7.61 -2.13 -2.98
CA ASP A 105 -8.42 -1.28 -3.86
C ASP A 105 -7.70 0.05 -4.12
N LEU A 106 -7.13 0.68 -3.08
CA LEU A 106 -6.33 1.91 -3.24
C LEU A 106 -5.03 1.66 -4.01
N LEU A 107 -4.36 0.51 -3.82
CA LEU A 107 -3.18 0.15 -4.63
C LEU A 107 -3.54 0.06 -6.11
N ALA A 108 -4.67 -0.57 -6.44
CA ALA A 108 -5.14 -0.69 -7.82
C ALA A 108 -5.43 0.70 -8.41
N GLU A 109 -6.16 1.56 -7.69
CA GLU A 109 -6.44 2.93 -8.12
C GLU A 109 -5.14 3.75 -8.31
N LEU A 110 -4.14 3.58 -7.43
CA LEU A 110 -2.85 4.26 -7.58
C LEU A 110 -2.11 3.78 -8.83
N SER A 111 -2.08 2.47 -9.06
CA SER A 111 -1.44 1.86 -10.22
C SER A 111 -2.04 2.40 -11.51
N GLU A 112 -3.37 2.43 -11.60
CA GLU A 112 -4.09 2.96 -12.77
C GLU A 112 -3.75 4.44 -13.05
N LEU A 113 -3.62 5.26 -12.01
CA LEU A 113 -3.20 6.66 -12.17
C LEU A 113 -1.77 6.78 -12.69
N LEU A 114 -0.84 5.99 -12.15
CA LEU A 114 0.56 6.00 -12.58
C LEU A 114 0.71 5.49 -14.02
N ASP A 115 -0.01 4.43 -14.38
CA ASP A 115 -0.02 3.90 -15.74
C ASP A 115 -0.61 4.92 -16.73
N ALA A 116 -1.64 5.68 -16.33
CA ALA A 116 -2.20 6.74 -17.16
C ALA A 116 -1.25 7.92 -17.33
N GLU A 117 -0.44 8.25 -16.31
CA GLU A 117 0.50 9.37 -16.33
C GLU A 117 1.79 9.05 -17.09
N HIS A 118 2.36 7.87 -16.86
CA HIS A 118 3.70 7.51 -17.33
C HIS A 118 3.70 6.46 -18.45
N GLY A 119 2.57 5.79 -18.68
CA GLY A 119 2.49 4.66 -19.59
C GLY A 119 3.13 3.39 -18.98
N PRO A 120 3.19 2.30 -19.77
CA PRO A 120 3.73 1.03 -19.30
C PRO A 120 5.23 1.14 -18.98
N ILE A 121 5.68 0.40 -17.97
CA ILE A 121 7.09 0.33 -17.59
C ILE A 121 7.89 -0.36 -18.72
N PRO A 122 8.95 0.28 -19.25
CA PRO A 122 9.86 -0.34 -20.23
C PRO A 122 10.50 -1.64 -19.73
N GLU A 123 10.59 -2.64 -20.61
CA GLU A 123 11.15 -3.97 -20.33
C GLU A 123 12.60 -3.91 -19.80
N GLU A 124 13.38 -2.94 -20.26
CA GLU A 124 14.75 -2.71 -19.81
C GLU A 124 14.83 -2.43 -18.30
N TYR A 125 13.89 -1.66 -17.74
CA TYR A 125 13.83 -1.39 -16.30
C TYR A 125 13.33 -2.59 -15.51
N LEU A 126 12.43 -3.39 -16.09
CA LEU A 126 11.98 -4.64 -15.45
C LEU A 126 13.13 -5.65 -15.36
N ALA A 127 13.93 -5.78 -16.42
CA ALA A 127 15.11 -6.64 -16.43
C ALA A 127 16.18 -6.17 -15.42
N GLU A 128 16.41 -4.86 -15.32
CA GLU A 128 17.31 -4.28 -14.32
C GLU A 128 16.82 -4.55 -12.90
N ALA A 129 15.53 -4.33 -12.62
CA ALA A 129 14.93 -4.59 -11.32
C ALA A 129 15.00 -6.09 -10.93
N GLY A 130 14.71 -6.99 -11.88
CA GLY A 130 14.83 -8.44 -11.67
C GLY A 130 16.27 -8.86 -11.37
N ALA A 131 17.26 -8.27 -12.05
CA ALA A 131 18.67 -8.53 -11.75
C ALA A 131 19.11 -7.98 -10.38
N ALA A 132 18.49 -6.90 -9.90
CA ALA A 132 18.76 -6.32 -8.58
C ALA A 132 18.13 -7.11 -7.42
N TRP A 133 17.08 -7.90 -7.68
CA TRP A 133 16.37 -8.70 -6.69
C TRP A 133 16.23 -10.18 -7.14
N PRO A 134 17.34 -10.94 -7.15
CA PRO A 134 17.36 -12.30 -7.71
C PRO A 134 16.57 -13.35 -6.90
N ASP A 135 16.12 -13.02 -5.68
CA ASP A 135 15.45 -13.96 -4.76
C ASP A 135 13.90 -13.97 -4.90
N VAL A 136 13.36 -13.28 -5.91
CA VAL A 136 11.90 -13.19 -6.15
C VAL A 136 11.52 -14.07 -7.34
N GLU A 137 11.52 -15.39 -7.15
CA GLU A 137 10.87 -16.37 -8.05
C GLU A 137 9.59 -16.95 -7.44
#